data_AF-A0A8S3DV91-F1
#
_entry.id   AF-A0A8S3DV91-F1
#
_cell.length_a   1.000
_cell.length_b   1.000
_cell.length_c   1.000
_cell.angle_alpha   90.00
_cell.angle_beta   90.00
_cell.angle_gamma   90.00
#
_symmetry.space_group_name_H-M   'P 1'
#
loop_
_entity.id
_entity.type
_entity.pdbx_description
1 polymer ?
#
loop_
_entity_poly.entity_id
_entity_poly.type
_entity_poly.pdbx_seq_one_letter_code
_entity_poly.pdbx_strand_id
1 'polypeptide(L)' 'KMVEELMSGSCIVLEIRAQNAQAVFRDFCGPADPEIARHIRPRTLRAIYGKDKVKNAVHCTDLAEDTTLEIEYFFRILEN' A
#
# COMPACT_ATOMS: atom_id res chain seq x y z
N LYS A 1 13.54 10.58 0.69
CA LYS A 1 13.55 9.21 0.13
C LYS A 1 12.17 8.65 -0.18
N MET A 2 11.27 8.39 0.79
CA MET A 2 9.94 7.82 0.47
C MET A 2 9.03 8.80 -0.28
N VAL A 3 8.95 10.05 0.18
CA VAL A 3 8.20 11.12 -0.51
C VAL A 3 8.76 11.37 -1.91
N GLU A 4 10.09 11.42 -2.05
CA GLU A 4 10.76 11.56 -3.35
C GLU A 4 10.36 10.43 -4.32
N GLU A 5 10.29 9.18 -3.85
CA GLU A 5 9.87 8.05 -4.70
C GLU A 5 8.40 8.18 -5.11
N LEU A 6 7.50 8.52 -4.19
CA LEU A 6 6.08 8.74 -4.49
C LEU A 6 5.86 9.88 -5.49
N MET A 7 6.73 10.89 -5.49
CA MET A 7 6.69 12.03 -6.42
C MET A 7 7.51 11.81 -7.70
N SER A 8 8.22 10.68 -7.83
CA SER A 8 9.13 10.43 -8.96
C SER A 8 8.41 10.08 -10.27
N GLY A 9 7.11 9.83 -10.23
CA GLY A 9 6.28 9.52 -11.38
C GLY A 9 4.79 9.43 -11.04
N SER A 10 3.99 9.02 -12.02
CA SER A 10 2.56 8.82 -11.82
C SER A 10 2.29 7.61 -10.92
N CYS A 11 1.29 7.73 -10.05
CA CYS A 11 0.77 6.62 -9.25
C CYS A 11 -0.72 6.40 -9.55
N ILE A 12 -1.20 5.19 -9.25
CA ILE A 12 -2.61 4.83 -9.31
C ILE A 12 -3.10 4.67 -7.87
N VAL A 13 -4.24 5.31 -7.57
CA VAL A 13 -4.92 5.20 -6.28
C VAL A 13 -6.21 4.42 -6.47
N LEU A 14 -6.51 3.48 -5.58
CA LEU A 14 -7.67 2.60 -5.66
C LEU A 14 -8.40 2.52 -4.31
N GLU A 15 -9.72 2.70 -4.33
CA GLU A 15 -10.59 2.36 -3.19
C GLU A 15 -10.96 0.87 -3.27
N ILE A 16 -10.51 0.07 -2.30
CA ILE A 16 -10.78 -1.38 -2.28
C ILE A 16 -11.99 -1.69 -1.41
N ARG A 17 -12.99 -2.40 -1.96
CA ARG A 17 -14.21 -2.78 -1.26
C ARG A 17 -14.33 -4.30 -1.12
N ALA A 18 -14.45 -4.75 0.13
CA ALA A 18 -14.68 -6.15 0.51
C ALA A 18 -15.16 -6.21 1.97
N GLN A 19 -15.59 -7.38 2.42
CA GLN A 19 -15.75 -7.62 3.86
C GLN A 19 -14.36 -7.59 4.52
N ASN A 20 -14.19 -6.77 5.57
CA ASN A 20 -12.89 -6.54 6.23
C ASN A 20 -11.78 -6.10 5.25
N ALA A 21 -12.13 -5.25 4.28
CA ALA A 21 -11.25 -4.87 3.16
C ALA A 21 -9.83 -4.48 3.59
N GLN A 22 -9.70 -3.64 4.62
CA GLN A 22 -8.39 -3.18 5.11
C GLN A 22 -7.50 -4.35 5.54
N ALA A 23 -8.01 -5.24 6.40
CA ALA A 23 -7.25 -6.37 6.91
C ALA A 23 -6.90 -7.36 5.78
N VAL A 24 -7.88 -7.70 4.94
CA VAL A 24 -7.71 -8.64 3.82
C VAL A 24 -6.69 -8.10 2.81
N PHE A 25 -6.78 -6.83 2.45
CA PHE A 25 -5.87 -6.22 1.48
C PHE A 25 -4.47 -6.04 2.06
N ARG A 26 -4.34 -5.66 3.34
CA ARG A 26 -3.03 -5.59 4.02
C ARG A 26 -2.34 -6.96 4.05
N ASP A 27 -3.07 -8.03 4.32
CA ASP A 27 -2.53 -9.39 4.26
C ASP A 27 -2.10 -9.79 2.85
N PHE A 28 -2.85 -9.37 1.83
CA PHE A 28 -2.51 -9.59 0.43
C PHE A 28 -1.25 -8.80 0.00
N CYS A 29 -1.07 -7.58 0.49
CA CYS A 29 0.14 -6.78 0.28
C CYS A 29 1.37 -7.41 0.98
N GLY A 30 1.19 -7.93 2.19
CA GLY A 30 2.24 -8.54 3.01
C GLY A 30 3.12 -7.52 3.76
N PRO A 31 4.22 -7.98 4.38
CA PRO A 31 5.09 -7.13 5.20
C PRO A 31 5.63 -5.92 4.43
N ALA A 32 5.76 -4.77 5.11
CA ALA A 32 6.19 -3.51 4.51
C ALA A 32 7.59 -3.58 3.87
N ASP A 33 8.48 -4.40 4.42
CA ASP A 33 9.79 -4.68 3.87
C ASP A 33 9.72 -5.88 2.90
N PRO A 34 9.96 -5.68 1.59
CA PRO A 34 10.00 -6.76 0.60
C PRO A 34 10.98 -7.87 0.93
N GLU A 35 12.11 -7.57 1.58
CA GLU A 35 13.09 -8.58 1.98
C GLU A 35 12.48 -9.53 3.01
N ILE A 36 11.86 -8.99 4.05
CA ILE A 36 11.13 -9.79 5.04
C ILE A 36 9.99 -10.55 4.37
N ALA A 37 9.20 -9.87 3.52
CA ALA A 37 8.07 -10.47 2.81
C ALA A 37 8.47 -11.71 2.00
N ARG A 38 9.60 -11.66 1.28
CA ARG A 38 10.12 -12.81 0.53
C ARG A 38 10.43 -14.02 1.40
N HIS A 39 10.89 -13.81 2.63
CA HIS A 39 11.24 -14.91 3.54
C HIS A 39 10.01 -15.52 4.22
N ILE A 40 9.07 -14.69 4.70
CA ILE A 40 7.95 -15.17 5.54
C ILE A 40 6.62 -15.31 4.81
N ARG A 41 6.41 -14.58 3.71
CA ARG A 41 5.17 -14.58 2.92
C ARG A 41 5.48 -14.39 1.42
N PRO A 42 6.16 -15.34 0.75
CA PRO A 42 6.73 -15.17 -0.60
C PRO A 42 5.73 -14.90 -1.73
N ARG A 43 4.43 -15.08 -1.48
CA ARG A 43 3.36 -14.92 -2.47
C ARG A 43 2.62 -13.58 -2.37
N THR A 44 3.02 -12.67 -1.49
CA THR A 44 2.37 -11.36 -1.33
C THR A 44 2.87 -10.36 -2.37
N LEU A 45 2.11 -9.28 -2.61
CA LEU A 45 2.47 -8.27 -3.61
C LEU A 45 3.86 -7.68 -3.36
N ARG A 46 4.17 -7.30 -2.11
CA ARG A 46 5.46 -6.72 -1.74
C ARG A 46 6.60 -7.73 -1.90
N ALA A 47 6.36 -9.02 -1.69
CA ALA A 47 7.37 -10.06 -1.89
C ALA A 47 7.73 -10.25 -3.37
N ILE A 48 6.71 -10.26 -4.25
CA ILE A 48 6.86 -10.53 -5.68
C ILE A 48 7.39 -9.30 -6.43
N TYR A 49 6.87 -8.11 -6.12
CA TYR A 49 7.13 -6.91 -6.91
C TYR A 49 8.00 -5.85 -6.21
N GLY A 50 8.17 -5.95 -4.90
CA GLY A 50 8.94 -4.98 -4.11
C GLY A 50 10.45 -5.16 -4.26
N LYS A 51 11.17 -4.06 -4.51
CA LYS A 51 12.63 -4.06 -4.67
C LYS A 51 13.34 -3.86 -3.32
N ASP A 52 12.93 -2.83 -2.59
CA ASP A 52 13.49 -2.45 -1.29
C ASP A 52 12.42 -1.74 -0.43
N LYS A 53 12.79 -1.30 0.78
CA LYS A 53 11.88 -0.64 1.73
C LYS A 53 11.22 0.63 1.18
N VAL A 54 11.86 1.34 0.25
CA VAL A 54 11.33 2.55 -0.38
C VAL A 54 10.51 2.18 -1.61
N LYS A 55 11.04 1.27 -2.44
CA LYS A 55 10.41 0.76 -3.68
C LYS A 55 9.64 -0.52 -3.40
N ASN A 56 8.66 -0.45 -2.52
CA ASN A 56 7.89 -1.59 -2.02
C ASN A 56 6.74 -2.05 -2.94
N ALA A 57 6.61 -1.45 -4.12
CA ALA A 57 5.59 -1.69 -5.15
C ALA A 57 4.14 -1.30 -4.81
N VAL A 58 3.69 -1.45 -3.56
CA VAL A 58 2.33 -1.09 -3.16
C VAL A 58 2.29 -0.51 -1.74
N HIS A 59 1.68 0.66 -1.63
CA HIS A 59 1.22 1.24 -0.37
C HIS A 59 -0.22 0.77 -0.09
N CYS A 60 -0.51 0.46 1.17
CA CYS A 60 -1.85 0.14 1.65
C CYS A 60 -1.98 0.65 3.09
N THR A 61 -3.19 1.04 3.48
CA THR A 61 -3.49 1.55 4.81
C THR A 61 -3.18 0.52 5.90
N ASP A 62 -2.33 0.91 6.86
CA ASP A 62 -1.90 0.01 7.92
C ASP A 62 -2.85 -0.01 9.13
N LEU A 63 -3.49 1.12 9.47
CA LEU A 63 -4.43 1.24 10.58
C LEU A 63 -5.88 1.40 10.10
N ALA A 64 -6.82 0.81 10.84
CA ALA A 64 -8.24 0.88 10.49
C ALA A 64 -8.79 2.33 10.59
N GLU A 65 -8.34 3.08 11.59
CA GLU A 65 -8.71 4.50 11.77
C GLU A 65 -8.27 5.40 10.59
N ASP A 66 -7.15 5.07 9.93
CA ASP A 66 -6.60 5.86 8.84
C ASP A 66 -7.32 5.63 7.51
N THR A 67 -8.08 4.53 7.39
CA THR A 67 -8.71 4.14 6.10
C THR A 67 -9.64 5.22 5.58
N THR A 68 -10.49 5.77 6.45
CA THR A 68 -11.43 6.82 6.06
C THR A 68 -10.69 8.11 5.68
N LEU A 69 -9.66 8.48 6.45
CA LEU A 69 -8.90 9.70 6.25
C LEU A 69 -8.16 9.67 4.90
N GLU A 70 -7.51 8.56 4.57
CA GLU A 70 -6.77 8.40 3.31
C GLU A 70 -7.72 8.42 2.10
N ILE A 71 -8.86 7.73 2.17
CA ILE A 71 -9.86 7.73 1.09
C ILE A 71 -10.42 9.13 0.87
N GLU A 72 -10.78 9.85 1.93
CA GLU A 72 -11.29 11.23 1.81
C GLU A 72 -10.24 12.18 1.27
N TYR A 73 -8.98 12.03 1.69
CA TYR A 73 -7.89 12.83 1.17
C TYR A 73 -7.74 12.69 -0.35
N PHE A 74 -7.66 11.45 -0.86
CA PHE A 74 -7.44 11.23 -2.29
C PHE A 74 -8.67 11.51 -3.16
N PHE A 75 -9.87 11.07 -2.75
CA PHE A 75 -11.08 11.11 -3.59
C PHE A 75 -12.04 12.26 -3.28
N ARG A 76 -11.74 13.11 -2.30
CA ARG A 76 -12.55 14.31 -2.00
C ARG A 76 -11.75 15.59 -1.86
N ILE A 77 -10.51 15.53 -1.36
CA ILE A 77 -9.70 16.74 -1.17
C ILE A 77 -8.79 16.99 -2.37
N LEU A 78 -8.07 15.96 -2.84
CA LEU A 78 -7.12 16.09 -3.95
C LEU A 78 -7.77 16.11 -5.34
N GLU A 79 -8.95 15.52 -5.50
CA GLU A 79 -9.68 15.49 -6.77
C GLU A 79 -10.48 16.79 -7.04
N ASN A 80 -10.59 17.67 -6.03
CA ASN A 80 -11.23 18.99 -6.11
C ASN A 80 -10.19 20.11 -6.31
#